data_AF-A0A7C5J627-F1
#
_entry.id   AF-A0A7C5J627-F1
#
_cell.length_a   1.000
_cell.length_b   1.000
_cell.length_c   1.000
_cell.angle_alpha   90.00
_cell.angle_beta   90.00
_cell.angle_gamma   90.00
#
_symmetry.space_group_name_H-M   'P 1'
#
loop_
_entity.id
_entity.type
_entity.pdbx_description
1 polymer ?
#
loop_
_entity_poly.entity_id
_entity_poly.type
_entity_poly.pdbx_seq_one_letter_code
_entity_poly.pdbx_strand_id
1 'polypeptide(L)'
;MYTTGLCGFCFAAKRLLDGLGVTYTEHRTEGRQDLRRWIAEKSGQRTVPQIFINGEPIGGYTELASLHQTGQLEGKLTTPPPGDFSPLPS
;
A
#
# COMPACT_ATOMS: atom_id res chain seq x y z
N MET A 1 1.27 -0.05 3.78
CA MET A 1 1.27 0.99 2.72
C MET A 1 2.47 1.90 2.88
N TYR A 2 2.96 2.45 1.78
CA TYR A 2 4.12 3.35 1.74
C TYR A 2 3.67 4.75 1.33
N THR A 3 4.11 5.76 2.07
CA THR A 3 3.59 7.13 1.95
C THR A 3 4.69 8.19 2.06
N THR A 4 4.28 9.44 1.87
CA THR A 4 4.99 10.62 2.33
C THR A 4 4.08 11.54 3.17
N GLY A 5 4.67 12.47 3.92
CA GLY A 5 4.05 13.40 4.86
C GLY A 5 3.18 14.46 4.20
N LEU A 6 3.53 14.87 3.00
CA LEU A 6 2.78 15.85 2.21
C LEU A 6 2.30 15.20 0.90
N CYS A 7 1.24 14.40 0.99
CA CYS A 7 0.71 13.65 -0.15
C CYS A 7 -0.81 13.50 -0.05
N GLY A 8 -1.55 14.24 -0.88
CA GLY A 8 -3.01 14.20 -0.92
C GLY A 8 -3.58 12.80 -1.19
N PHE A 9 -2.99 12.07 -2.14
CA PHE A 9 -3.38 10.70 -2.45
C PHE A 9 -3.12 9.72 -1.31
N CYS A 10 -2.07 9.95 -0.52
CA CYS A 10 -1.76 9.14 0.66
C CYS A 10 -2.84 9.34 1.73
N PHE A 11 -3.27 10.59 1.97
CA PHE A 11 -4.40 10.87 2.86
C PHE A 11 -5.70 10.25 2.36
N ALA A 12 -5.97 10.32 1.05
CA ALA A 12 -7.16 9.71 0.46
C ALA A 12 -7.19 8.19 0.63
N ALA A 13 -6.06 7.51 0.39
CA ALA A 13 -5.93 6.06 0.58
C ALA A 13 -6.15 5.65 2.04
N LYS A 14 -5.57 6.39 3.00
CA LYS A 14 -5.80 6.16 4.44
C LYS A 14 -7.27 6.32 4.79
N ARG A 15 -7.90 7.44 4.40
CA ARG A 15 -9.31 7.70 4.66
C ARG A 15 -10.22 6.60 4.12
N LEU A 16 -9.91 6.05 2.94
CA LEU A 16 -10.65 4.93 2.38
C LEU A 16 -10.51 3.70 3.29
N LEU A 17 -9.29 3.31 3.67
CA LEU A 17 -9.05 2.15 4.54
C LEU A 17 -9.64 2.35 5.95
N ASP A 18 -9.49 3.54 6.53
CA ASP A 18 -10.07 3.92 7.83
C ASP A 18 -11.60 3.81 7.78
N GLY A 19 -12.23 4.28 6.69
CA GLY A 19 -13.68 4.19 6.47
C GLY A 19 -14.20 2.76 6.33
N LEU A 20 -13.33 1.83 5.94
CA LEU A 20 -13.62 0.39 5.88
C LEU A 20 -13.27 -0.35 7.17
N GLY A 21 -12.72 0.34 8.18
CA GLY A 21 -12.25 -0.30 9.42
C GLY A 21 -11.03 -1.21 9.22
N VAL A 22 -10.28 -1.02 8.13
CA VAL A 22 -9.12 -1.85 7.79
C VAL A 22 -7.90 -1.34 8.52
N THR A 23 -7.24 -2.22 9.28
CA THR A 23 -5.96 -1.91 9.91
C THR A 23 -4.84 -2.01 8.88
N TYR A 24 -3.93 -1.03 8.87
CA TYR A 24 -2.75 -1.03 7.99
C TYR A 24 -1.52 -0.50 8.70
N THR A 25 -0.35 -0.95 8.25
CA THR A 25 0.94 -0.38 8.64
C THR A 25 1.35 0.70 7.66
N GLU A 26 1.73 1.88 8.14
CA GLU A 26 2.31 2.95 7.33
C GLU A 26 3.84 2.92 7.42
N HIS A 27 4.49 2.94 6.26
CA HIS A 27 5.94 3.10 6.15
C HIS A 27 6.27 4.39 5.40
N ARG A 28 6.93 5.33 6.10
CA ARG A 28 7.38 6.60 5.54
C ARG A 28 8.59 6.40 4.64
N THR A 29 8.55 6.98 3.44
CA THR A 29 9.62 6.83 2.44
C THR A 29 10.56 8.05 2.37
N GLU A 30 10.33 9.08 3.18
CA GLU A 30 11.22 10.22 3.32
C GLU A 30 12.61 9.79 3.80
N GLY A 31 13.65 10.23 3.11
CA GLY A 31 15.04 9.92 3.48
C GLY A 31 15.44 8.45 3.33
N ARG A 32 14.52 7.54 3.02
CA ARG A 32 14.75 6.09 2.87
C ARG A 32 14.90 5.70 1.39
N GLN A 33 16.08 5.93 0.82
CA GLN A 33 16.36 5.58 -0.58
C GLN A 33 16.31 4.07 -0.84
N ASP A 34 16.76 3.28 0.13
CA ASP A 34 16.64 1.82 0.18
C ASP A 34 15.17 1.38 0.04
N LEU A 35 14.27 2.00 0.81
CA LEU A 35 12.85 1.68 0.77
C LEU A 35 12.21 2.07 -0.56
N ARG A 36 12.56 3.25 -1.09
CA ARG A 36 12.08 3.69 -2.41
C ARG A 36 12.52 2.75 -3.54
N ARG A 37 13.75 2.23 -3.46
CA ARG A 37 14.29 1.26 -4.40
C ARG A 37 13.56 -0.07 -4.30
N TRP A 38 13.41 -0.58 -3.07
CA TRP A 38 12.66 -1.81 -2.80
C TRP A 38 11.22 -1.71 -3.31
N ILE A 39 10.52 -0.60 -3.07
CA ILE A 39 9.16 -0.37 -3.59
C ILE A 39 9.18 -0.43 -5.12
N ALA A 40 10.11 0.27 -5.77
CA ALA A 40 10.20 0.29 -7.24
C ALA A 40 10.50 -1.09 -7.82
N GLU A 41 11.33 -1.90 -7.17
CA GLU A 41 11.61 -3.28 -7.56
C GLU A 41 10.40 -4.20 -7.38
N LYS A 42 9.61 -3.98 -6.32
CA LYS A 42 8.46 -4.83 -5.99
C LYS A 42 7.19 -4.48 -6.73
N SER A 43 6.90 -3.19 -6.93
CA SER A 43 5.66 -2.72 -7.59
C SER A 43 5.86 -2.22 -9.02
N GLY A 44 7.11 -2.02 -9.46
CA GLY A 44 7.41 -1.36 -10.73
C GLY A 44 7.14 0.16 -10.71
N GLN A 45 6.71 0.72 -9.59
CA GLN A 45 6.33 2.13 -9.46
C GLN A 45 7.18 2.86 -8.42
N ARG A 46 7.45 4.15 -8.67
CA ARG A 46 8.25 5.02 -7.78
C ARG A 46 7.43 6.07 -7.03
N THR A 47 6.17 6.21 -7.39
CA THR A 47 5.25 7.22 -6.85
C THR A 47 4.54 6.70 -5.62
N VAL A 48 4.24 7.59 -4.67
CA VAL A 48 3.43 7.27 -3.49
C VAL A 48 2.00 7.81 -3.66
N PRO A 49 0.99 7.23 -2.99
CA PRO A 49 1.08 6.04 -2.13
C PRO A 49 1.41 4.77 -2.92
N GLN A 50 2.04 3.80 -2.25
CA GLN A 50 2.09 2.42 -2.74
C GLN A 50 1.42 1.51 -1.72
N ILE A 51 0.36 0.85 -2.13
CA ILE A 51 -0.41 -0.08 -1.32
C ILE A 51 0.03 -1.49 -1.66
N PHE A 52 0.25 -2.27 -0.61
CA PHE A 52 0.52 -3.69 -0.68
C PHE A 52 -0.50 -4.38 0.22
N ILE A 53 -1.08 -5.47 -0.26
CA ILE A 53 -1.97 -6.34 0.51
C ILE A 53 -1.35 -7.72 0.44
N ASN A 54 -1.02 -8.32 1.60
CA ASN A 54 -0.43 -9.66 1.65
C ASN A 54 0.83 -9.83 0.79
N GLY A 55 1.63 -8.76 0.68
CA GLY A 55 2.83 -8.72 -0.15
C GLY A 55 2.61 -8.53 -1.65
N GLU A 56 1.36 -8.52 -2.11
CA GLU A 56 1.00 -8.19 -3.48
C GLU A 56 0.99 -6.67 -3.67
N PRO A 57 1.71 -6.11 -4.66
CA PRO A 57 1.61 -4.70 -5.01
C PRO A 57 0.26 -4.42 -5.65
N ILE A 58 -0.53 -3.55 -5.02
CA ILE A 58 -1.82 -3.10 -5.53
C ILE A 58 -1.66 -1.88 -6.43
N GLY A 59 -0.67 -1.03 -6.14
CA GLY A 59 -0.46 0.24 -6.82
C GLY A 59 -0.78 1.43 -5.92
N GLY A 60 -1.29 2.52 -6.51
CA GLY A 60 -1.60 3.75 -5.83
C GLY A 60 -3.03 3.83 -5.32
N TYR A 61 -3.47 5.05 -5.04
CA TYR A 61 -4.82 5.32 -4.55
C TYR A 61 -5.89 4.92 -5.58
N THR A 62 -5.65 5.18 -6.87
CA THR A 62 -6.61 4.87 -7.94
C THR A 62 -6.90 3.39 -8.01
N GLU A 63 -5.87 2.55 -7.96
CA GLU A 63 -6.02 1.09 -8.00
C GLU A 63 -6.75 0.58 -6.76
N LEU A 64 -6.41 1.09 -5.57
CA LEU A 64 -7.12 0.76 -4.33
C LEU A 64 -8.60 1.15 -4.39
N ALA A 65 -8.90 2.38 -4.83
CA ALA A 65 -10.28 2.85 -4.97
C ALA A 65 -11.07 2.02 -5.99
N SER A 66 -10.44 1.65 -7.11
CA SER A 66 -11.05 0.77 -8.12
C SER A 66 -11.37 -0.62 -7.57
N LEU A 67 -10.47 -1.21 -6.79
CA LEU A 67 -10.72 -2.51 -6.13
C LEU A 67 -11.89 -2.43 -5.15
N HIS A 68 -11.98 -1.32 -4.40
CA HIS A 68 -13.10 -1.12 -3.49
C HIS A 68 -14.43 -0.95 -4.24
N GLN A 69 -14.45 -0.11 -5.28
CA GLN A 69 -15.65 0.12 -6.10
C GLN A 69 -16.16 -1.14 -6.80
N THR A 70 -15.25 -2.06 -7.13
CA THR A 70 -15.58 -3.33 -7.79
C THR A 70 -15.88 -4.47 -6.82
N GLY A 71 -15.83 -4.23 -5.50
CA GLY A 71 -16.06 -5.26 -4.46
C GLY A 71 -14.97 -6.33 -4.40
N GLN A 72 -13.81 -6.09 -5.02
CA GLN A 72 -12.69 -7.02 -5.03
C GLN A 72 -11.74 -6.81 -3.85
N LEU A 73 -11.82 -5.65 -3.20
CA LEU A 73 -10.97 -5.31 -2.06
C LEU A 73 -11.24 -6.23 -0.87
N GLU A 74 -12.51 -6.53 -0.54
CA GLU A 74 -12.86 -7.38 0.59
C GLU A 74 -12.22 -8.78 0.45
N GLY A 75 -12.27 -9.36 -0.74
CA GLY A 75 -11.69 -10.69 -1.00
C GLY A 75 -10.17 -10.73 -0.81
N LYS A 76 -9.46 -9.63 -1.11
CA LYS A 76 -8.02 -9.54 -0.86
C LYS A 76 -7.69 -9.38 0.63
N LEU A 77 -8.55 -8.72 1.40
CA LEU A 77 -8.35 -8.47 2.83
C LEU A 77 -8.63 -9.69 3.71
N THR A 78 -9.46 -10.63 3.27
CA THR A 78 -9.77 -11.86 4.03
C THR A 78 -8.70 -12.94 3.92
N THR A 79 -7.78 -12.79 2.97
CA THR A 79 -6.67 -13.73 2.79
C THR A 79 -5.55 -13.38 3.78
N PRO A 80 -4.98 -14.35 4.53
CA PRO A 80 -3.84 -14.08 5.38
C PRO A 80 -2.57 -13.81 4.55
N PRO A 81 -1.63 -12.98 5.05
CA PRO A 81 -0.36 -12.74 4.37
C PRO A 81 0.48 -14.03 4.29
N PRO A 82 1.30 -14.19 3.23
CA PRO A 82 2.31 -15.23 3.16
C PRO A 82 3.25 -15.16 4.36
N GLY A 83 3.62 -16.31 4.93
CA GLY A 83 4.46 -16.38 6.14
C GLY A 83 5.90 -15.87 5.97
N ASP A 84 6.34 -15.68 4.74
CA ASP A 84 7.67 -15.22 4.34
C ASP A 84 7.70 -13.75 3.88
N PHE A 85 6.57 -13.04 3.92
CA PHE A 85 6.52 -11.65 3.48
C PHE A 85 7.17 -10.70 4.49
N SER A 86 8.28 -10.07 4.07
CA SER A 86 8.86 -8.91 4.77
C SER A 86 8.36 -7.60 4.14
N PRO A 87 7.69 -6.71 4.91
CA PRO A 87 7.23 -5.41 4.43
C PRO A 87 8.34 -4.35 4.40
N LEU A 88 9.61 -4.75 4.52
CA LEU A 88 10.75 -3.85 4.47
C LEU A 88 11.93 -4.55 3.77
N PRO A 89 12.82 -3.77 3.13
CA PRO A 89 14.10 -4.30 2.66
C PRO A 89 14.87 -4.92 3.85
N SER A 90 15.56 -6.04 3.58
CA SER A 90 16.46 -6.73 4.51
C SER A 90 17.64 -5.86 4.94
#